data_AF-A0A382VNW8-F1
#
_entry.id   AF-A0A382VNW8-F1
#
_cell.length_a   1.000
_cell.length_b   1.000
_cell.length_c   1.000
_cell.angle_alpha   90.00
_cell.angle_beta   90.00
_cell.angle_gamma   90.00
#
_symmetry.space_group_name_H-M   'P 1'
#
loop_
_entity.id
_entity.type
_entity.pdbx_description
1 polymer ?
#
loop_
_entity_poly.entity_id
_entity_poly.type
_entity_poly.pdbx_seq_one_letter_code
_entity_poly.pdbx_strand_id
1 'polypeptide(L)'
;MLNYIFTIHIISRWKNIVVWSASMFLLALMFTGLYDSFKGEITDMIDNVPKLMEAMIGPLPKDAVTPEGWLGLELYGLLFPILLAVIAVSAGASAIGGEEESGTIELILASPISRGRVVLEKSLGITAHLAIVSGFLWGGIAIGSILFPFDVSLTNVFYATAMGWIFGTTVAYITMS
;
A
#
# COMPACT_ATOMS: atom_id res chain seq x y z
N MET A 1 -29.88 -4.89 3.94
CA MET A 1 -29.57 -4.34 2.59
C MET A 1 -28.21 -3.62 2.53
N LEU A 2 -27.28 -3.81 3.49
CA LEU A 2 -25.91 -3.27 3.46
C LEU A 2 -24.99 -3.95 2.42
N ASN A 3 -25.34 -5.17 1.98
CA ASN A 3 -24.47 -5.95 1.12
C ASN A 3 -24.48 -5.50 -0.35
N TYR A 4 -25.55 -4.88 -0.85
CA TYR A 4 -25.72 -4.75 -2.30
C TYR A 4 -24.73 -3.76 -2.92
N ILE A 5 -24.56 -2.57 -2.33
CA ILE A 5 -23.68 -1.52 -2.87
C ILE A 5 -22.20 -1.87 -2.63
N PHE A 6 -21.86 -2.38 -1.44
CA PHE A 6 -20.50 -2.84 -1.14
C PHE A 6 -20.05 -3.97 -2.07
N THR A 7 -20.90 -4.99 -2.27
CA THR A 7 -20.60 -6.11 -3.16
C THR A 7 -20.55 -5.67 -4.62
N ILE A 8 -21.43 -4.77 -5.07
CA ILE A 8 -21.36 -4.20 -6.42
C ILE A 8 -20.07 -3.39 -6.61
N HIS A 9 -19.62 -2.62 -5.62
CA HIS A 9 -18.38 -1.85 -5.72
C HIS A 9 -17.15 -2.77 -5.90
N ILE A 10 -17.07 -3.84 -5.11
CA ILE A 10 -16.00 -4.84 -5.22
C ILE A 10 -16.08 -5.59 -6.55
N ILE A 11 -17.26 -6.06 -6.93
CA ILE A 11 -17.45 -6.84 -8.16
C ILE A 11 -17.27 -5.96 -9.40
N SER A 12 -17.58 -4.68 -9.37
CA SER A 12 -17.34 -3.77 -10.49
C SER A 12 -15.84 -3.47 -10.65
N ARG A 13 -15.09 -3.39 -9.55
CA ARG A 13 -13.67 -3.00 -9.52
C ARG A 13 -12.71 -4.19 -9.41
N TRP A 14 -13.18 -5.42 -9.51
CA TRP A 14 -12.38 -6.63 -9.30
C TRP A 14 -11.11 -6.68 -10.16
N LYS A 15 -11.16 -6.25 -11.42
CA LYS A 15 -9.97 -6.18 -12.29
C LYS A 15 -8.90 -5.25 -11.72
N ASN A 16 -9.33 -4.08 -11.25
CA ASN A 16 -8.43 -3.10 -10.66
C ASN A 16 -7.81 -3.65 -9.35
N ILE A 17 -8.64 -4.25 -8.49
CA ILE A 17 -8.20 -4.90 -7.25
C ILE A 17 -7.17 -5.99 -7.55
N VAL A 18 -7.46 -6.87 -8.51
CA VAL A 18 -6.57 -7.98 -8.89
C VAL A 18 -5.26 -7.47 -9.46
N VAL A 19 -5.30 -6.48 -10.35
CA VAL A 19 -4.08 -5.90 -10.95
C VAL A 19 -3.22 -5.25 -9.88
N TRP A 20 -3.76 -4.40 -9.01
CA TRP A 20 -2.97 -3.77 -7.93
C TRP A 20 -2.47 -4.78 -6.92
N SER A 21 -3.28 -5.77 -6.55
CA SER A 21 -2.89 -6.81 -5.60
C SER A 21 -1.76 -7.67 -6.17
N ALA A 22 -1.87 -8.09 -7.43
CA ALA A 22 -0.82 -8.85 -8.11
C ALA A 22 0.46 -8.01 -8.27
N SER A 23 0.35 -6.74 -8.62
CA SER A 23 1.49 -5.82 -8.71
C SER A 23 2.19 -5.65 -7.36
N MET A 24 1.44 -5.43 -6.27
CA MET A 24 2.01 -5.33 -4.92
C MET A 24 2.69 -6.64 -4.50
N PHE A 25 2.06 -7.78 -4.78
CA PHE A 25 2.63 -9.07 -4.48
C PHE A 25 3.95 -9.33 -5.21
N LEU A 26 3.98 -9.05 -6.52
CA LEU A 26 5.18 -9.18 -7.34
C LEU A 26 6.28 -8.18 -6.91
N LEU A 27 5.89 -6.95 -6.57
CA LEU A 27 6.81 -5.93 -6.06
C LEU A 27 7.46 -6.41 -4.76
N ALA A 28 6.67 -6.91 -3.81
CA ALA A 28 7.19 -7.46 -2.56
C ALA A 28 8.18 -8.61 -2.81
N LEU A 29 7.84 -9.56 -3.69
CA LEU A 29 8.76 -10.64 -4.05
C LEU A 29 10.05 -10.12 -4.68
N MET A 30 9.96 -9.14 -5.58
CA MET A 30 11.12 -8.50 -6.19
C MET A 30 12.04 -7.89 -5.13
N PHE A 31 11.50 -7.13 -4.17
CA PHE A 31 12.30 -6.51 -3.11
C PHE A 31 12.97 -7.53 -2.19
N THR A 32 12.28 -8.63 -1.86
CA THR A 32 12.88 -9.72 -1.06
C THR A 32 13.98 -10.45 -1.82
N GLY A 33 13.84 -10.65 -3.13
CA GLY A 33 14.84 -11.33 -3.96
C GLY A 33 16.06 -10.47 -4.30
N LEU A 34 15.88 -9.15 -4.39
CA LEU A 34 16.98 -8.21 -4.69
C LEU A 34 17.90 -7.95 -3.49
N TYR A 35 17.44 -8.18 -2.26
CA TYR A 35 18.20 -7.86 -1.06
C TYR A 35 19.62 -8.45 -1.06
N ASP A 36 19.77 -9.73 -1.40
CA ASP A 36 21.08 -10.40 -1.37
C ASP A 36 22.07 -9.78 -2.36
N SER A 37 21.59 -9.40 -3.54
CA SER A 37 22.38 -8.70 -4.57
C SER A 37 22.85 -7.33 -4.11
N PHE A 38 22.00 -6.58 -3.40
CA PHE A 38 22.31 -5.22 -2.95
C PHE A 38 23.07 -5.17 -1.62
N LYS A 39 22.92 -6.20 -0.78
CA LYS A 39 23.56 -6.25 0.54
C LYS A 39 25.08 -6.10 0.46
N GLY A 40 25.72 -6.74 -0.51
CA GLY A 40 27.17 -6.65 -0.73
C GLY A 40 27.61 -5.24 -1.09
N GLU A 41 26.94 -4.63 -2.06
CA GLU A 41 27.26 -3.27 -2.52
C GLU A 41 27.00 -2.20 -1.44
N ILE A 42 25.90 -2.33 -0.68
CA ILE A 42 25.61 -1.44 0.46
C ILE A 42 26.70 -1.59 1.54
N THR A 43 27.16 -2.81 1.81
CA THR A 43 28.23 -3.06 2.79
C THR A 43 29.53 -2.40 2.36
N ASP A 44 29.93 -2.59 1.09
CA ASP A 44 31.12 -1.96 0.53
C ASP A 44 31.02 -0.43 0.56
N MET A 45 29.83 0.12 0.28
CA MET A 45 29.61 1.56 0.31
C MET A 45 29.76 2.12 1.72
N ILE A 46 29.22 1.44 2.74
CA ILE A 46 29.35 1.81 4.17
C ILE A 46 30.82 1.74 4.61
N ASP A 47 31.54 0.67 4.26
CA ASP A 47 32.94 0.47 4.66
C ASP A 47 33.88 1.52 4.03
N ASN A 48 33.49 2.09 2.89
CA ASN A 48 34.26 3.13 2.19
C ASN A 48 33.79 4.57 2.52
N VAL A 49 32.86 4.77 3.46
CA VAL A 49 32.42 6.11 3.84
C VAL A 49 33.56 6.87 4.54
N PRO A 50 33.92 8.08 4.07
CA PRO A 50 34.93 8.88 4.72
C PRO A 50 34.51 9.26 6.15
N LYS A 51 35.45 9.21 7.10
CA LYS A 51 35.22 9.64 8.50
C LYS A 51 34.62 11.05 8.64
N LEU A 52 34.87 11.93 7.66
CA LEU A 52 34.27 13.26 7.61
C LEU A 52 32.75 13.19 7.40
N MET A 53 32.27 12.24 6.60
CA MET A 53 30.85 12.02 6.36
C MET A 53 30.19 11.43 7.60
N GLU A 54 30.78 10.41 8.24
CA GLU A 54 30.28 9.89 9.53
C GLU A 54 30.17 10.98 10.61
N ALA A 55 31.07 11.96 10.62
CA ALA A 55 31.02 13.10 11.54
C ALA A 55 29.91 14.11 11.22
N MET A 56 29.42 14.16 9.97
CA MET A 56 28.39 15.10 9.51
C MET A 56 26.97 14.52 9.56
N ILE A 57 26.79 13.24 9.21
CA ILE A 57 25.49 12.54 9.18
C ILE A 57 25.31 11.55 10.33
N GLY A 58 26.32 11.38 11.19
CA GLY A 58 26.34 10.37 12.24
C GLY A 58 26.87 9.01 11.75
N PRO A 59 27.22 8.09 12.67
CA PRO A 59 27.60 6.73 12.28
C PRO A 59 26.45 6.09 11.53
N LEU A 60 26.71 5.59 10.31
CA LEU A 60 25.70 4.88 9.56
C LEU A 60 25.30 3.62 10.36
N PRO A 61 24.02 3.46 10.70
CA PRO A 61 23.60 2.30 11.47
C PRO A 61 23.88 1.05 10.63
N LYS A 62 24.62 0.09 11.20
CA LYS A 62 24.82 -1.24 10.60
C LYS A 62 23.49 -1.95 10.31
N ASP A 63 22.41 -1.48 10.94
CA ASP A 63 21.03 -1.88 10.70
C ASP A 63 20.55 -1.54 9.27
N ALA A 64 21.22 -0.66 8.52
CA ALA A 64 20.90 -0.37 7.12
C ALA A 64 21.09 -1.59 6.20
N VAL A 65 21.95 -2.54 6.60
CA VAL A 65 22.23 -3.77 5.86
C VAL A 65 21.29 -4.91 6.30
N THR A 66 20.32 -4.65 7.18
CA THR A 66 19.35 -5.67 7.62
C THR A 66 18.18 -5.80 6.63
N PRO A 67 17.54 -6.98 6.55
CA PRO A 67 16.30 -7.17 5.78
C PRO A 67 15.21 -6.16 6.15
N GLU A 68 15.05 -5.87 7.45
CA GLU A 68 14.12 -4.87 7.96
C GLU A 68 14.49 -3.45 7.51
N GLY A 69 15.77 -3.09 7.57
CA GLY A 69 16.26 -1.77 7.14
C GLY A 69 16.05 -1.54 5.64
N TRP A 70 16.33 -2.56 4.83
CA TRP A 70 16.08 -2.57 3.39
C TRP A 70 14.61 -2.31 3.06
N LEU A 71 13.68 -3.06 3.67
CA LEU A 71 12.25 -2.83 3.48
C LEU A 71 11.79 -1.50 4.05
N GLY A 72 12.32 -1.11 5.20
CA GLY A 72 11.99 0.14 5.88
C GLY A 72 12.31 1.36 5.03
N LEU A 73 13.47 1.37 4.38
CA LEU A 73 13.93 2.48 3.55
C LEU A 73 13.33 2.45 2.15
N GLU A 74 13.48 1.34 1.42
CA GLU A 74 13.15 1.29 0.00
C GLU A 74 11.64 1.10 -0.24
N LEU A 75 11.02 0.16 0.50
CA LEU A 75 9.63 -0.20 0.28
C LEU A 75 8.69 0.68 1.10
N TYR A 76 8.81 0.67 2.43
CA TYR A 76 7.92 1.37 3.35
C TYR A 76 8.22 2.87 3.47
N GLY A 77 9.46 3.29 3.18
CA GLY A 77 9.87 4.69 3.30
C GLY A 77 9.27 5.59 2.23
N LEU A 78 9.03 5.07 1.03
CA LEU A 78 8.56 5.88 -0.09
C LEU A 78 7.59 5.15 -1.02
N LEU A 79 7.96 3.98 -1.55
CA LEU A 79 7.20 3.33 -2.61
C LEU A 79 5.80 2.92 -2.17
N PHE A 80 5.67 2.24 -1.03
CA PHE A 80 4.39 1.76 -0.53
C PHE A 80 3.41 2.91 -0.21
N PRO A 81 3.81 3.97 0.53
CA PRO A 81 2.95 5.14 0.72
C PRO A 81 2.49 5.80 -0.58
N ILE A 82 3.38 5.99 -1.56
CA ILE A 82 3.03 6.62 -2.84
C ILE A 82 2.02 5.77 -3.60
N LEU A 83 2.25 4.45 -3.68
CA LEU A 83 1.36 3.56 -4.41
C LEU A 83 -0.02 3.48 -3.76
N LEU A 84 -0.08 3.42 -2.42
CA LEU A 84 -1.35 3.52 -1.70
C LEU A 84 -2.04 4.86 -1.91
N ALA A 85 -1.30 5.97 -1.95
CA ALA A 85 -1.88 7.28 -2.24
C ALA A 85 -2.51 7.33 -3.64
N VAL A 86 -1.84 6.78 -4.66
CA VAL A 86 -2.39 6.71 -6.03
C VAL A 86 -3.68 5.87 -6.07
N ILE A 87 -3.70 4.71 -5.42
CA ILE A 87 -4.89 3.86 -5.33
C ILE A 87 -6.01 4.57 -4.56
N ALA A 88 -5.67 5.22 -3.45
CA ALA A 88 -6.62 5.94 -2.60
C ALA A 88 -7.25 7.14 -3.34
N VAL A 89 -6.43 7.96 -4.01
CA VAL A 89 -6.90 9.13 -4.78
C VAL A 89 -7.76 8.69 -5.95
N SER A 90 -7.32 7.70 -6.74
CA SER A 90 -8.13 7.18 -7.85
C SER A 90 -9.45 6.55 -7.36
N ALA A 91 -9.42 5.85 -6.23
CA ALA A 91 -10.62 5.27 -5.63
C ALA A 91 -11.59 6.34 -5.10
N GLY A 92 -11.08 7.37 -4.42
CA GLY A 92 -11.84 8.52 -3.91
C GLY A 92 -12.42 9.38 -5.03
N ALA A 93 -11.64 9.68 -6.07
CA ALA A 93 -12.10 10.44 -7.23
C ALA A 93 -13.27 9.73 -7.95
N SER A 94 -13.17 8.41 -8.18
CA SER A 94 -14.28 7.64 -8.75
C SER A 94 -15.51 7.58 -7.84
N ALA A 95 -15.33 7.70 -6.51
CA ALA A 95 -16.45 7.68 -5.58
C ALA A 95 -17.32 8.93 -5.66
N ILE A 96 -16.72 10.09 -6.00
CA ILE A 96 -17.42 11.37 -6.23
C ILE A 96 -17.89 11.48 -7.69
N GLY A 97 -16.98 11.38 -8.66
CA GLY A 97 -17.26 11.73 -10.06
C GLY A 97 -17.81 10.59 -10.93
N GLY A 98 -17.66 9.32 -10.50
CA GLY A 98 -18.02 8.17 -11.34
C GLY A 98 -19.53 8.03 -11.61
N GLU A 99 -20.39 8.63 -10.79
CA GLU A 99 -21.85 8.60 -10.98
C GLU A 99 -22.34 9.73 -11.90
N GLU A 100 -21.55 10.81 -12.03
CA GLU A 100 -21.81 11.90 -12.98
C GLU A 100 -21.47 11.43 -14.40
N GLU A 101 -20.30 10.81 -14.58
CA GLU A 101 -19.83 10.31 -15.87
C GLU A 101 -20.70 9.14 -16.41
N SER A 102 -21.29 8.34 -15.52
CA SER A 102 -22.18 7.23 -15.90
C SER A 102 -23.66 7.63 -16.05
N GLY A 103 -23.99 8.92 -15.84
CA GLY A 103 -25.37 9.42 -15.93
C GLY A 103 -26.33 8.84 -14.89
N THR A 104 -25.82 8.17 -13.85
CA THR A 104 -26.64 7.53 -12.81
C THR A 104 -26.94 8.42 -11.62
N ILE A 105 -26.36 9.63 -11.55
CA ILE A 105 -26.66 10.64 -10.53
C ILE A 105 -28.16 10.95 -10.45
N GLU A 106 -28.85 11.07 -11.59
CA GLU A 106 -30.29 11.35 -11.61
C GLU A 106 -31.11 10.21 -11.02
N LEU A 107 -30.68 8.96 -11.27
CA LEU A 107 -31.32 7.76 -10.74
C LEU A 107 -31.12 7.61 -9.22
N ILE A 108 -29.94 7.98 -8.72
CA ILE A 108 -29.60 7.92 -7.29
C ILE A 108 -30.29 9.06 -6.53
N LEU A 109 -30.36 10.27 -7.10
CA LEU A 109 -31.13 11.39 -6.53
C LEU A 109 -32.63 11.14 -6.53
N ALA A 110 -33.15 10.36 -7.49
CA ALA A 110 -34.55 9.94 -7.51
C ALA A 110 -34.86 8.83 -6.49
N SER A 111 -33.83 8.13 -5.99
CA SER A 111 -33.99 7.06 -4.99
C SER A 111 -34.01 7.63 -3.56
N PRO A 112 -34.84 7.09 -2.64
CA PRO A 112 -34.94 7.59 -1.26
C PRO A 112 -33.81 7.03 -0.39
N ILE A 113 -32.55 7.22 -0.81
CA ILE A 113 -31.37 6.76 -0.09
C ILE A 113 -30.73 7.95 0.61
N SER A 114 -30.50 7.83 1.92
CA SER A 114 -29.84 8.89 2.70
C SER A 114 -28.40 9.10 2.21
N ARG A 115 -28.04 10.35 1.87
CA ARG A 115 -26.71 10.74 1.38
C ARG A 115 -25.56 10.22 2.24
N GLY A 116 -25.70 10.25 3.57
CA GLY A 116 -24.68 9.75 4.50
C GLY A 116 -24.41 8.24 4.41
N ARG A 117 -25.43 7.45 4.03
CA ARG A 117 -25.29 6.00 3.87
C ARG A 117 -24.47 5.65 2.62
N VAL A 118 -24.66 6.38 1.52
CA VAL A 118 -23.88 6.20 0.29
C VAL A 118 -22.40 6.51 0.53
N VAL A 119 -22.11 7.59 1.26
CA VAL A 119 -20.74 7.96 1.63
C VAL A 119 -20.09 6.89 2.51
N LEU A 120 -20.79 6.39 3.53
CA LEU A 120 -20.28 5.32 4.41
C LEU A 120 -20.02 4.02 3.64
N GLU A 121 -20.95 3.57 2.81
CA GLU A 121 -20.80 2.32 2.05
C GLU A 121 -19.66 2.41 1.02
N LYS A 122 -19.47 3.57 0.36
CA LYS A 122 -18.32 3.81 -0.54
C LYS A 122 -16.99 3.86 0.23
N SER A 123 -16.96 4.56 1.37
CA SER A 123 -15.78 4.62 2.22
C SER A 123 -15.33 3.23 2.71
N LEU A 124 -16.28 2.39 3.14
CA LEU A 124 -15.99 1.01 3.52
C LEU A 124 -15.46 0.19 2.34
N GLY A 125 -16.00 0.39 1.13
CA GLY A 125 -15.51 -0.25 -0.09
C GLY A 125 -14.05 0.10 -0.41
N ILE A 126 -13.69 1.39 -0.31
CA ILE A 126 -12.31 1.85 -0.55
C ILE A 126 -11.36 1.32 0.53
N THR A 127 -11.78 1.38 1.79
CA THR A 127 -11.00 0.87 2.93
C THR A 127 -10.71 -0.62 2.79
N ALA A 128 -11.71 -1.40 2.38
CA ALA A 128 -11.55 -2.83 2.10
C ALA A 128 -10.62 -3.09 0.91
N HIS A 129 -10.71 -2.30 -0.17
CA HIS A 129 -9.81 -2.40 -1.31
C HIS A 129 -8.35 -2.18 -0.89
N LEU A 130 -8.06 -1.10 -0.15
CA LEU A 130 -6.73 -0.80 0.34
C LEU A 130 -6.21 -1.90 1.30
N ALA A 131 -7.11 -2.48 2.12
CA ALA A 131 -6.76 -3.58 3.01
C ALA A 131 -6.35 -4.85 2.23
N ILE A 132 -7.08 -5.20 1.16
CA ILE A 132 -6.75 -6.35 0.30
C ILE A 132 -5.38 -6.14 -0.33
N VAL A 133 -5.16 -4.99 -0.96
CA VAL A 133 -3.89 -4.68 -1.65
C VAL A 133 -2.71 -4.71 -0.66
N SER A 134 -2.87 -4.13 0.52
CA SER A 134 -1.85 -4.15 1.57
C SER A 134 -1.59 -5.58 2.09
N GLY A 135 -2.64 -6.39 2.23
CA GLY A 135 -2.53 -7.80 2.61
C GLY A 135 -1.75 -8.63 1.58
N PHE A 136 -1.93 -8.37 0.29
CA PHE A 136 -1.15 -9.01 -0.77
C PHE A 136 0.33 -8.60 -0.74
N LEU A 137 0.65 -7.35 -0.41
CA LEU A 137 2.03 -6.93 -0.18
C LEU A 137 2.66 -7.74 0.96
N TRP A 138 2.01 -7.79 2.12
CA TRP A 138 2.49 -8.55 3.29
C TRP A 138 2.64 -10.04 2.96
N GLY A 139 1.68 -10.64 2.25
CA GLY A 139 1.77 -12.02 1.79
C GLY A 139 2.93 -12.25 0.81
N GLY A 140 3.23 -11.28 -0.06
CA GLY A 140 4.39 -11.32 -0.94
C GLY A 140 5.70 -11.31 -0.17
N ILE A 141 5.81 -10.50 0.88
CA ILE A 141 7.00 -10.47 1.75
C ILE A 141 7.12 -11.79 2.52
N ALA A 142 6.02 -12.33 3.04
CA ALA A 142 6.01 -13.60 3.76
C ALA A 142 6.42 -14.79 2.88
N ILE A 143 6.00 -14.80 1.60
CA ILE A 143 6.46 -15.81 0.65
C ILE A 143 7.91 -15.56 0.26
N GLY A 144 8.31 -14.30 0.07
CA GLY A 144 9.67 -13.91 -0.22
C GLY A 144 10.67 -14.34 0.86
N SER A 145 10.31 -14.21 2.14
CA SER A 145 11.14 -14.67 3.27
C SER A 145 11.32 -16.18 3.34
N ILE A 146 10.43 -16.96 2.70
CA ILE A 146 10.55 -18.42 2.60
C ILE A 146 11.42 -18.80 1.40
N LEU A 147 11.29 -18.08 0.29
CA LEU A 147 11.98 -18.38 -0.97
C LEU A 147 13.45 -17.92 -0.97
N PHE A 148 13.77 -16.86 -0.24
CA PHE A 148 15.09 -16.23 -0.22
C PHE A 148 15.67 -16.23 1.21
N PRO A 149 17.01 -16.13 1.38
CA PRO A 149 17.66 -15.98 2.69
C PRO A 149 17.42 -14.59 3.28
N PHE A 150 16.15 -14.27 3.52
CA PHE A 150 15.63 -12.98 3.93
C PHE A 150 14.94 -13.13 5.29
N ASP A 151 15.73 -13.09 6.35
CA ASP A 151 15.24 -13.24 7.72
C ASP A 151 14.62 -11.92 8.20
N VAL A 152 13.29 -11.86 8.19
CA VAL A 152 12.55 -10.66 8.56
C VAL A 152 11.48 -10.97 9.60
N SER A 153 11.34 -10.10 10.59
CA SER A 153 10.21 -10.19 11.53
C SER A 153 8.88 -9.89 10.83
N LEU A 154 8.09 -10.93 10.53
CA LEU A 154 6.76 -10.81 9.92
C LEU A 154 5.80 -9.96 10.76
N THR A 155 6.01 -9.89 12.08
CA THR A 155 5.24 -9.04 12.98
C THR A 155 5.53 -7.55 12.73
N ASN A 156 6.80 -7.18 12.55
CA ASN A 156 7.17 -5.81 12.24
C ASN A 156 6.67 -5.39 10.85
N VAL A 157 6.79 -6.29 9.87
CA VAL A 157 6.24 -6.07 8.51
C VAL A 157 4.73 -5.90 8.56
N PHE A 158 4.03 -6.67 9.39
CA PHE A 158 2.58 -6.50 9.60
C PHE A 158 2.25 -5.12 10.17
N TYR A 159 2.97 -4.67 11.21
CA TYR A 159 2.76 -3.33 11.77
C TYR A 159 3.04 -2.22 10.74
N ALA A 160 4.14 -2.32 9.98
CA ALA A 160 4.46 -1.36 8.92
C ALA A 160 3.38 -1.31 7.83
N THR A 161 2.87 -2.49 7.45
CA THR A 161 1.77 -2.62 6.47
C THR A 161 0.48 -2.03 6.99
N ALA A 162 0.15 -2.26 8.27
CA ALA A 162 -1.02 -1.68 8.91
C ALA A 162 -0.93 -0.15 9.00
N MET A 163 0.26 0.39 9.29
CA MET A 163 0.49 1.84 9.28
C MET A 163 0.29 2.44 7.89
N GLY A 164 0.82 1.81 6.85
CA GLY A 164 0.60 2.28 5.48
C GLY A 164 -0.87 2.16 5.05
N TRP A 165 -1.57 1.10 5.45
CA TRP A 165 -3.01 0.98 5.23
C TRP A 165 -3.78 2.14 5.88
N ILE A 166 -3.48 2.48 7.14
CA ILE A 166 -4.07 3.64 7.83
C ILE A 166 -3.79 4.92 7.04
N PHE A 167 -2.54 5.15 6.61
CA PHE A 167 -2.18 6.28 5.77
C PHE A 167 -3.03 6.33 4.48
N GLY A 168 -3.14 5.22 3.75
CA GLY A 168 -3.96 5.14 2.54
C GLY A 168 -5.44 5.49 2.79
N THR A 169 -6.01 5.03 3.92
CA THR A 169 -7.39 5.38 4.27
C THR A 169 -7.55 6.88 4.52
N THR A 170 -6.61 7.53 5.21
CA THR A 170 -6.67 8.99 5.44
C THR A 170 -6.63 9.79 4.14
N VAL A 171 -5.78 9.38 3.18
CA VAL A 171 -5.72 10.01 1.85
C VAL A 171 -7.05 9.82 1.09
N ALA A 172 -7.63 8.62 1.17
CA ALA A 172 -8.93 8.36 0.57
C ALA A 172 -10.03 9.25 1.15
N TYR A 173 -10.05 9.44 2.48
CA TYR A 173 -11.01 10.32 3.14
C TYR A 173 -10.87 11.78 2.70
N ILE A 174 -9.64 12.29 2.59
CA ILE A 174 -9.37 13.66 2.09
C ILE A 174 -9.85 13.83 0.66
N THR A 175 -9.75 12.78 -0.17
CA THR A 175 -10.21 12.86 -1.57
C THR A 175 -11.73 12.81 -1.69
N MET A 176 -12.43 12.30 -0.68
CA MET A 176 -13.89 12.18 -0.66
C MET A 176 -14.62 13.40 -0.07
N SER A 177 -13.90 14.34 0.54
CA SER A 177 -14.44 15.58 1.14
C SER A 177 -14.49 16.73 0.13
#